data_AF-A0A0G0VAU7-F1
#
_entry.id   AF-A0A0G0VAU7-F1
#
_cell.length_a   1.000
_cell.length_b   1.000
_cell.length_c   1.000
_cell.angle_alpha   90.00
_cell.angle_beta   90.00
_cell.angle_gamma   90.00
#
_symmetry.space_group_name_H-M   'P 1'
#
loop_
_entity.id
_entity.type
_entity.pdbx_description
1 polymer ?
#
loop_
_entity_poly.entity_id
_entity_poly.type
_entity_poly.pdbx_seq_one_letter_code
_entity_poly.pdbx_strand_id
1 'polypeptide(L)'
;MRHCKDCEPAQEIHIVAYLSVVFGWLDQPLFDLMEMIFKNTAEAISNKISLPFFKLMIFLKLGYYSDEPDAKDTWRTKCFWEEAKKRGIKMREFHLGPIRDGFVAEYKGPANGVNKTILFDGLPRPGFKESAALKWMDNKGTMKIKFLKEGFPVAAGGVAFTKRTALKIFNGIQKPIKRPVINKPNLGSRSRHTMIHINTEEGLMVGFKKAKKLSPLVVIEEELRGYLFRGTLIGGKLVGVVKRDQPEVKGDGVHTLHELLDEENKRPERGGPIFHQISIDKEALEELKRQKINLEDIPEKGRTVTFSQKTSRSCGGTTTEVTDIIHPENKEMLEKVGAFLKDPLVGVDFIIEDVTKSWKEERHCGIIECNSLPFIDLHHYVMFGKPQNVAGRLWDLVLPESKS
;
A
#
# COMPACT_ATOMS: atom_id res chain seq x y z
N MET A 1 21.64 11.63 7.10
CA MET A 1 20.62 11.50 6.02
C MET A 1 20.28 12.91 5.54
N ARG A 2 20.37 13.23 4.24
CA ARG A 2 19.86 14.53 3.77
C ARG A 2 18.33 14.44 3.71
N HIS A 3 17.65 15.35 4.40
CA HIS A 3 16.20 15.42 4.40
C HIS A 3 15.65 15.57 2.97
N CYS A 4 14.63 14.79 2.61
CA CYS A 4 13.95 14.85 1.33
C CYS A 4 12.43 14.99 1.53
N LYS A 5 11.88 16.11 1.06
CA LYS A 5 10.44 16.38 1.15
C LYS A 5 9.60 15.33 0.40
N ASP A 6 10.09 14.84 -0.75
CA ASP A 6 9.40 13.80 -1.54
C ASP A 6 9.35 12.43 -0.87
N CYS A 7 10.06 12.26 0.25
CA CYS A 7 10.03 11.04 1.05
C CYS A 7 9.11 11.14 2.27
N GLU A 8 8.63 12.34 2.63
CA GLU A 8 7.74 12.52 3.77
C GLU A 8 6.45 11.67 3.66
N PRO A 9 5.92 11.17 4.78
CA PRO A 9 6.37 11.42 6.16
C PRO A 9 7.55 10.56 6.62
N ALA A 10 8.00 9.57 5.83
CA ALA A 10 9.04 8.64 6.24
C ALA A 10 10.25 8.73 5.32
N GLN A 11 11.34 9.28 5.82
CA GLN A 11 12.55 9.49 5.02
C GLN A 11 13.11 8.17 4.45
N GLU A 12 13.66 8.24 3.26
CA GLU A 12 14.31 7.12 2.58
C GLU A 12 15.75 7.46 2.24
N ILE A 13 16.64 6.49 2.44
CA ILE A 13 18.03 6.61 1.98
C ILE A 13 18.05 6.28 0.50
N HIS A 14 17.99 7.31 -0.36
CA HIS A 14 17.85 7.15 -1.80
C HIS A 14 18.85 6.18 -2.43
N ILE A 15 20.12 6.23 -2.03
CA ILE A 15 21.14 5.33 -2.57
C ILE A 15 20.89 3.88 -2.18
N VAL A 16 20.41 3.62 -0.96
CA VAL A 16 20.05 2.26 -0.51
C VAL A 16 18.83 1.78 -1.28
N ALA A 17 17.80 2.62 -1.43
CA ALA A 17 16.63 2.30 -2.24
C ALA A 17 17.03 1.99 -3.69
N TYR A 18 17.84 2.84 -4.32
CA TYR A 18 18.32 2.64 -5.68
C TYR A 18 19.13 1.35 -5.82
N LEU A 19 20.11 1.14 -4.93
CA LEU A 19 20.95 -0.05 -4.94
C LEU A 19 20.16 -1.32 -4.65
N SER A 20 19.12 -1.28 -3.80
CA SER A 20 18.27 -2.44 -3.55
C SER A 20 17.58 -2.95 -4.82
N VAL A 21 17.18 -2.04 -5.72
CA VAL A 21 16.62 -2.42 -7.02
C VAL A 21 17.68 -3.06 -7.92
N VAL A 22 18.90 -2.50 -7.92
CA VAL A 22 20.01 -3.01 -8.74
C VAL A 22 20.50 -4.37 -8.23
N PHE A 23 20.70 -4.51 -6.93
CA PHE A 23 21.10 -5.77 -6.29
C PHE A 23 20.01 -6.83 -6.44
N GLY A 24 18.73 -6.46 -6.39
CA GLY A 24 17.65 -7.38 -6.74
C GLY A 24 17.86 -8.05 -8.11
N TRP A 25 18.41 -7.34 -9.12
CA TRP A 25 18.72 -7.98 -10.41
C TRP A 25 19.93 -8.91 -10.39
N LEU A 26 20.90 -8.63 -9.52
CA LEU A 26 22.15 -9.40 -9.39
C LEU A 26 21.97 -10.63 -8.50
N ASP A 27 21.13 -10.52 -7.47
CA ASP A 27 20.89 -11.56 -6.48
C ASP A 27 19.78 -12.52 -6.93
N GLN A 28 18.87 -12.11 -7.83
CA GLN A 28 17.79 -12.98 -8.32
C GLN A 28 18.28 -14.35 -8.81
N PRO A 29 19.35 -14.46 -9.63
CA PRO A 29 19.86 -15.75 -10.09
C PRO A 29 20.43 -16.62 -8.96
N LEU A 30 21.08 -16.01 -7.97
CA LEU A 30 21.60 -16.72 -6.80
C LEU A 30 20.47 -17.17 -5.88
N PHE A 31 19.45 -16.32 -5.68
CA PHE A 31 18.27 -16.61 -4.88
C PHE A 31 17.42 -17.71 -5.53
N ASP A 32 17.21 -17.65 -6.86
CA ASP A 32 16.51 -18.69 -7.62
C ASP A 32 17.28 -20.03 -7.58
N LEU A 33 18.62 -19.98 -7.62
CA LEU A 33 19.49 -21.16 -7.43
C LEU A 33 19.38 -21.72 -6.01
N MET A 34 19.44 -20.87 -4.98
CA MET A 34 19.30 -21.28 -3.59
C MET A 34 17.89 -21.85 -3.31
N GLU A 35 16.84 -21.23 -3.80
CA GLU A 35 15.46 -21.74 -3.65
C GLU A 35 15.26 -23.06 -4.38
N MET A 36 15.90 -23.27 -5.54
CA MET A 36 15.92 -24.56 -6.21
C MET A 36 16.62 -25.65 -5.37
N ILE A 37 17.69 -25.30 -4.66
CA ILE A 37 18.45 -26.20 -3.78
C ILE A 37 17.69 -26.47 -2.46
N PHE A 38 16.97 -25.48 -1.92
CA PHE A 38 16.34 -25.52 -0.60
C PHE A 38 14.80 -25.59 -0.61
N LYS A 39 14.19 -25.92 -1.76
CA LYS A 39 12.73 -25.97 -1.95
C LYS A 39 12.00 -26.93 -0.98
N ASN A 40 12.71 -27.93 -0.46
CA ASN A 40 12.20 -28.91 0.50
C ASN A 40 12.60 -28.61 1.96
N THR A 41 13.28 -27.49 2.22
CA THR A 41 13.86 -27.17 3.53
C THR A 41 13.34 -25.87 4.13
N ALA A 42 12.68 -24.97 3.40
CA ALA A 42 12.12 -23.72 3.96
C ALA A 42 11.18 -23.95 5.17
N GLU A 43 10.31 -24.96 5.09
CA GLU A 43 9.38 -25.37 6.16
C GLU A 43 10.12 -25.91 7.40
N ALA A 44 11.26 -26.59 7.19
CA ALA A 44 12.12 -27.09 8.25
C ALA A 44 13.07 -26.02 8.81
N ILE A 45 13.48 -25.05 7.98
CA ILE A 45 14.44 -23.99 8.29
C ILE A 45 13.82 -22.97 9.25
N SER A 46 12.58 -22.49 9.03
CA SER A 46 12.02 -21.41 9.88
C SER A 46 11.89 -21.82 11.35
N ASN A 47 11.29 -22.98 11.65
CA ASN A 47 11.15 -23.42 13.04
C ASN A 47 12.44 -24.01 13.64
N LYS A 48 13.30 -24.67 12.85
CA LYS A 48 14.55 -25.28 13.38
C LYS A 48 15.75 -24.34 13.36
N ILE A 49 15.71 -23.22 12.66
CA ILE A 49 16.81 -22.24 12.62
C ILE A 49 16.38 -20.91 13.24
N SER A 50 15.23 -20.32 12.86
CA SER A 50 14.85 -18.98 13.34
C SER A 50 14.55 -18.97 14.84
N LEU A 51 13.82 -19.96 15.37
CA LEU A 51 13.57 -20.05 16.82
C LEU A 51 14.87 -20.27 17.62
N PRO A 52 15.76 -21.22 17.27
CA PRO A 52 17.06 -21.33 17.91
C PRO A 52 17.93 -20.08 17.74
N PHE A 53 17.88 -19.40 16.60
CA PHE A 53 18.57 -18.14 16.38
C PHE A 53 18.05 -17.03 17.31
N PHE A 54 16.73 -16.86 17.42
CA PHE A 54 16.14 -15.90 18.37
C PHE A 54 16.56 -16.22 19.80
N LYS A 55 16.48 -17.50 20.20
CA LYS A 55 16.95 -17.96 21.52
C LYS A 55 18.44 -17.67 21.73
N LEU A 56 19.29 -17.88 20.72
CA LEU A 56 20.71 -17.59 20.77
C LEU A 56 20.97 -16.09 20.92
N MET A 57 20.31 -15.24 20.13
CA MET A 57 20.46 -13.79 20.22
C MET A 57 19.99 -13.25 21.57
N ILE A 58 18.93 -13.81 22.14
CA ILE A 58 18.46 -13.48 23.49
C ILE A 58 19.46 -13.94 24.55
N PHE A 59 19.97 -15.17 24.42
CA PHE A 59 20.98 -15.72 25.32
C PHE A 59 22.26 -14.86 25.32
N LEU A 60 22.67 -14.37 24.15
CA LEU A 60 23.80 -13.45 23.98
C LEU A 60 23.47 -11.99 24.39
N LYS A 61 22.24 -11.70 24.85
CA LYS A 61 21.73 -10.36 25.18
C LYS A 61 21.80 -9.35 24.02
N LEU A 62 21.79 -9.86 22.79
CA LEU A 62 21.75 -9.05 21.57
C LEU A 62 20.31 -8.75 21.12
N GLY A 63 19.35 -9.58 21.53
CA GLY A 63 17.93 -9.37 21.26
C GLY A 63 17.03 -9.67 22.45
N TYR A 64 15.74 -9.35 22.32
CA TYR A 64 14.71 -9.62 23.33
C TYR A 64 13.33 -9.81 22.68
N TYR A 65 12.38 -10.36 23.44
CA TYR A 65 10.97 -10.40 23.04
C TYR A 65 10.18 -9.29 23.73
N SER A 66 9.25 -8.68 23.00
CA SER A 66 8.14 -7.91 23.57
C SER A 66 6.85 -8.73 23.51
N ASP A 67 6.11 -8.79 24.62
CA ASP A 67 4.78 -9.43 24.71
C ASP A 67 3.64 -8.45 24.39
N GLU A 68 3.95 -7.17 24.10
CA GLU A 68 2.96 -6.15 23.73
C GLU A 68 3.48 -5.21 22.62
N PRO A 69 2.59 -4.66 21.76
CA PRO A 69 2.97 -3.62 20.82
C PRO A 69 3.37 -2.32 21.53
N ASP A 70 4.31 -1.59 20.94
CA ASP A 70 4.79 -0.28 21.42
C ASP A 70 4.40 0.90 20.49
N ALA A 71 4.90 2.09 20.80
CA ALA A 71 4.59 3.30 20.02
C ALA A 71 5.19 3.28 18.59
N LYS A 72 6.26 2.52 18.35
CA LYS A 72 6.92 2.42 17.05
C LYS A 72 6.25 1.40 16.13
N ASP A 73 5.46 0.49 16.70
CA ASP A 73 4.68 -0.46 15.92
C ASP A 73 3.66 0.21 15.02
N THR A 74 3.55 -0.34 13.81
CA THR A 74 2.57 0.12 12.82
C THR A 74 1.15 -0.18 13.28
N TRP A 75 0.19 0.61 12.80
CA TRP A 75 -1.24 0.33 13.03
C TRP A 75 -1.68 -1.03 12.48
N ARG A 76 -1.03 -1.51 11.41
CA ARG A 76 -1.18 -2.88 10.89
C ARG A 76 -0.82 -3.91 11.96
N THR A 77 0.35 -3.78 12.58
CA THR A 77 0.79 -4.67 13.67
C THR A 77 -0.19 -4.63 14.83
N LYS A 78 -0.58 -3.42 15.26
CA LYS A 78 -1.47 -3.21 16.41
C LYS A 78 -2.84 -3.86 16.23
N CYS A 79 -3.53 -3.59 15.11
CA CYS A 79 -4.85 -4.20 14.86
C CYS A 79 -4.78 -5.73 14.70
N PHE A 80 -3.69 -6.26 14.12
CA PHE A 80 -3.49 -7.70 13.99
C PHE A 80 -3.26 -8.37 15.35
N TRP A 81 -2.50 -7.71 16.23
CA TRP A 81 -2.23 -8.16 17.60
C TRP A 81 -3.46 -8.09 18.49
N GLU A 82 -4.27 -7.03 18.39
CA GLU A 82 -5.52 -6.90 19.13
C GLU A 82 -6.48 -8.05 18.82
N GLU A 83 -6.61 -8.42 17.55
CA GLU A 83 -7.40 -9.57 17.14
C GLU A 83 -6.83 -10.89 17.70
N ALA A 84 -5.51 -11.04 17.72
CA ALA A 84 -4.85 -12.20 18.32
C ALA A 84 -5.20 -12.32 19.82
N LYS A 85 -5.12 -11.20 20.57
CA LYS A 85 -5.50 -11.13 21.99
C LYS A 85 -6.96 -11.56 22.21
N LYS A 86 -7.90 -11.08 21.37
CA LYS A 86 -9.33 -11.47 21.44
C LYS A 86 -9.57 -12.98 21.28
N ARG A 87 -8.69 -13.66 20.55
CA ARG A 87 -8.75 -15.10 20.27
C ARG A 87 -7.93 -15.96 21.25
N GLY A 88 -7.31 -15.35 22.26
CA GLY A 88 -6.42 -16.07 23.18
C GLY A 88 -5.10 -16.52 22.54
N ILE A 89 -4.70 -15.91 21.41
CA ILE A 89 -3.42 -16.18 20.75
C ILE A 89 -2.36 -15.30 21.42
N LYS A 90 -1.32 -15.93 21.99
CA LYS A 90 -0.19 -15.22 22.58
C LYS A 90 0.79 -14.83 21.48
N MET A 91 0.89 -13.54 21.18
CA MET A 91 1.91 -13.00 20.26
C MET A 91 3.11 -12.45 21.02
N ARG A 92 4.29 -12.51 20.39
CA ARG A 92 5.55 -11.87 20.80
C ARG A 92 6.26 -11.29 19.59
N GLU A 93 6.85 -10.11 19.72
CA GLU A 93 7.74 -9.50 18.72
C GLU A 93 9.19 -9.70 19.12
N PHE A 94 10.04 -10.12 18.20
CA PHE A 94 11.48 -10.24 18.39
C PHE A 94 12.19 -8.96 17.94
N HIS A 95 13.07 -8.44 18.81
CA HIS A 95 13.88 -7.25 18.53
C HIS A 95 15.36 -7.61 18.48
N LEU A 96 16.06 -7.11 17.45
CA LEU A 96 17.52 -7.22 17.31
C LEU A 96 18.07 -5.90 16.73
N GLY A 97 18.48 -5.00 17.62
CA GLY A 97 18.89 -3.64 17.22
C GLY A 97 17.77 -2.90 16.47
N PRO A 98 17.97 -2.47 15.21
CA PRO A 98 16.93 -1.84 14.40
C PRO A 98 15.95 -2.84 13.76
N ILE A 99 16.24 -4.14 13.80
CA ILE A 99 15.41 -5.18 13.20
C ILE A 99 14.21 -5.42 14.12
N ARG A 100 13.02 -5.31 13.53
CA ARG A 100 11.69 -5.46 14.12
C ARG A 100 10.78 -6.24 13.15
N ASP A 101 9.51 -6.40 13.49
CA ASP A 101 8.48 -7.08 12.70
C ASP A 101 8.61 -8.61 12.60
N GLY A 102 9.52 -9.24 13.35
CA GLY A 102 9.58 -10.70 13.46
C GLY A 102 8.69 -11.19 14.61
N PHE A 103 7.64 -11.94 14.31
CA PHE A 103 6.63 -12.35 15.29
C PHE A 103 6.62 -13.84 15.56
N VAL A 104 6.32 -14.20 16.80
CA VAL A 104 5.98 -15.56 17.24
C VAL A 104 4.56 -15.53 17.79
N ALA A 105 3.64 -16.31 17.22
CA ALA A 105 2.31 -16.47 17.77
C ALA A 105 2.09 -17.91 18.24
N GLU A 106 1.59 -18.06 19.47
CA GLU A 106 1.31 -19.32 20.13
C GLU A 106 -0.17 -19.42 20.47
N TYR A 107 -0.81 -20.51 20.07
CA TYR A 107 -2.17 -20.82 20.42
C TYR A 107 -2.23 -22.17 21.11
N LYS A 108 -2.79 -22.14 22.33
CA LYS A 108 -3.11 -23.34 23.11
C LYS A 108 -4.62 -23.49 23.00
N GLY A 109 -5.07 -24.45 22.20
CA GLY A 109 -6.51 -24.76 22.10
C GLY A 109 -7.11 -25.18 23.46
N PRO A 110 -8.43 -25.39 23.53
CA PRO A 110 -9.11 -25.84 24.74
C PRO A 110 -8.47 -27.11 25.34
N ALA A 111 -8.57 -27.33 26.65
CA ALA A 111 -7.92 -28.43 27.37
C ALA A 111 -8.09 -29.78 26.62
N ASN A 112 -6.99 -30.29 26.03
CA ASN A 112 -6.85 -31.41 25.07
C ASN A 112 -6.64 -31.03 23.57
N GLY A 113 -6.45 -29.75 23.27
CA GLY A 113 -6.36 -29.22 21.90
C GLY A 113 -4.95 -29.16 21.29
N VAL A 114 -4.91 -28.73 20.03
CA VAL A 114 -3.67 -28.59 19.25
C VAL A 114 -2.88 -27.38 19.74
N ASN A 115 -1.62 -27.59 20.14
CA ASN A 115 -0.67 -26.50 20.36
C ASN A 115 -0.06 -26.11 19.01
N LYS A 116 -0.27 -24.86 18.60
CA LYS A 116 0.31 -24.31 17.37
C LYS A 116 1.25 -23.16 17.71
N THR A 117 2.41 -23.16 17.05
CA THR A 117 3.33 -22.02 17.05
C THR A 117 3.59 -21.65 15.59
N ILE A 118 3.37 -20.38 15.26
CA ILE A 118 3.68 -19.83 13.94
C ILE A 118 4.70 -18.70 14.10
N LEU A 119 5.67 -18.68 13.18
CA LEU A 119 6.62 -17.59 13.02
C LEU A 119 6.28 -16.85 11.73
N PHE A 120 6.36 -15.53 11.74
CA PHE A 120 6.12 -14.74 10.55
C PHE A 120 6.72 -13.34 10.67
N ASP A 121 7.05 -12.76 9.52
CA ASP A 121 7.52 -11.39 9.43
C ASP A 121 6.38 -10.50 8.89
N GLY A 122 6.04 -9.44 9.63
CA GLY A 122 4.93 -8.55 9.30
C GLY A 122 3.55 -9.20 9.46
N LEU A 123 3.10 -9.96 8.44
CA LEU A 123 1.80 -10.65 8.44
C LEU A 123 1.97 -12.12 7.96
N PRO A 124 1.30 -13.10 8.59
CA PRO A 124 1.50 -14.51 8.30
C PRO A 124 0.85 -14.95 6.99
N ARG A 125 1.41 -16.01 6.37
CA ARG A 125 0.80 -16.79 5.29
C ARG A 125 0.55 -18.23 5.77
N PRO A 126 -0.54 -18.90 5.33
CA PRO A 126 -0.79 -20.29 5.70
C PRO A 126 0.33 -21.22 5.23
N GLY A 127 0.76 -22.12 6.11
CA GLY A 127 1.70 -23.21 5.77
C GLY A 127 3.05 -22.75 5.22
N PHE A 128 3.47 -21.50 5.47
CA PHE A 128 4.73 -20.91 4.95
C PHE A 128 4.88 -20.98 3.43
N LYS A 129 3.81 -21.27 2.68
CA LYS A 129 3.90 -21.48 1.24
C LYS A 129 3.82 -20.14 0.54
N GLU A 130 4.96 -19.64 0.12
CA GLU A 130 5.06 -18.44 -0.68
C GLU A 130 4.57 -18.69 -2.11
N SER A 131 3.72 -17.79 -2.60
CA SER A 131 3.34 -17.76 -4.01
C SER A 131 4.52 -17.31 -4.87
N ALA A 132 4.61 -17.83 -6.10
CA ALA A 132 5.58 -17.32 -7.08
C ALA A 132 5.34 -15.83 -7.42
N ALA A 133 4.17 -15.28 -7.08
CA ALA A 133 3.85 -13.88 -7.26
C ALA A 133 4.58 -12.95 -6.28
N LEU A 134 4.94 -13.40 -5.08
CA LEU A 134 5.67 -12.60 -4.08
C LEU A 134 6.95 -11.96 -4.65
N LYS A 135 7.66 -12.69 -5.53
CA LYS A 135 8.90 -12.23 -6.16
C LYS A 135 8.73 -11.01 -7.06
N TRP A 136 7.51 -10.71 -7.52
CA TRP A 136 7.30 -9.69 -8.55
C TRP A 136 6.04 -8.83 -8.39
N MET A 137 5.06 -9.18 -7.56
CA MET A 137 3.78 -8.48 -7.52
C MET A 137 3.91 -7.00 -7.08
N ASP A 138 4.89 -6.69 -6.24
CA ASP A 138 5.18 -5.33 -5.79
C ASP A 138 5.99 -4.53 -6.84
N ASN A 139 6.55 -5.22 -7.84
CA ASN A 139 7.24 -4.61 -8.98
C ASN A 139 6.22 -4.14 -10.01
N LYS A 140 5.96 -2.83 -10.03
CA LYS A 140 4.94 -2.18 -10.85
C LYS A 140 5.10 -2.52 -12.34
N GLY A 141 6.33 -2.54 -12.85
CA GLY A 141 6.64 -2.87 -14.23
C GLY A 141 6.34 -4.32 -14.61
N THR A 142 6.82 -5.28 -13.82
CA THR A 142 6.57 -6.71 -14.07
C THR A 142 5.09 -7.06 -13.88
N MET A 143 4.46 -6.50 -12.85
CA MET A 143 3.02 -6.65 -12.60
C MET A 143 2.22 -6.20 -13.82
N LYS A 144 2.47 -4.98 -14.32
CA LYS A 144 1.78 -4.44 -15.49
C LYS A 144 1.86 -5.36 -16.70
N ILE A 145 3.05 -5.86 -17.03
CA ILE A 145 3.26 -6.74 -18.19
C ILE A 145 2.45 -8.03 -18.04
N LYS A 146 2.46 -8.63 -16.84
CA LYS A 146 1.70 -9.85 -16.57
C LYS A 146 0.20 -9.59 -16.59
N PHE A 147 -0.25 -8.48 -16.00
CA PHE A 147 -1.67 -8.15 -15.89
C PHE A 147 -2.30 -7.84 -17.25
N LEU A 148 -1.57 -7.14 -18.12
CA LEU A 148 -1.99 -6.92 -19.50
C LEU A 148 -2.18 -8.23 -20.28
N LYS A 149 -1.32 -9.23 -20.06
CA LYS A 149 -1.44 -10.55 -20.71
C LYS A 149 -2.67 -11.32 -20.27
N GLU A 150 -3.08 -11.15 -19.01
CA GLU A 150 -4.29 -11.76 -18.45
C GLU A 150 -5.57 -10.94 -18.69
N GLY A 151 -5.46 -9.76 -19.33
CA GLY A 151 -6.59 -8.90 -19.62
C GLY A 151 -7.11 -8.08 -18.42
N PHE A 152 -6.33 -7.93 -17.36
CA PHE A 152 -6.69 -7.03 -16.25
C PHE A 152 -6.60 -5.56 -16.68
N PRO A 153 -7.51 -4.69 -16.21
CA PRO A 153 -7.45 -3.27 -16.52
C PRO A 153 -6.25 -2.64 -15.81
N VAL A 154 -5.31 -2.10 -16.59
CA VAL A 154 -4.19 -1.30 -16.09
C VAL A 154 -3.99 -0.11 -17.01
N ALA A 155 -3.40 0.97 -16.49
CA ALA A 155 -3.11 2.17 -17.28
C ALA A 155 -2.30 1.85 -18.54
N ALA A 156 -2.51 2.55 -19.65
CA ALA A 156 -1.60 2.51 -20.79
C ALA A 156 -0.21 3.04 -20.40
N GLY A 157 0.86 2.52 -21.01
CA GLY A 157 2.23 3.00 -20.77
C GLY A 157 3.26 1.89 -20.64
N GLY A 158 4.37 2.16 -19.95
CA GLY A 158 5.45 1.20 -19.78
C GLY A 158 6.55 1.65 -18.83
N VAL A 159 7.68 0.95 -18.89
CA VAL A 159 8.84 1.20 -18.03
C VAL A 159 10.01 1.72 -18.86
N ALA A 160 10.67 2.76 -18.37
CA ALA A 160 11.81 3.39 -19.02
C ALA A 160 13.05 3.36 -18.12
N PHE A 161 14.15 2.85 -18.68
CA PHE A 161 15.48 3.03 -18.12
C PHE A 161 16.16 4.30 -18.65
N THR A 162 15.92 4.69 -19.91
CA THR A 162 16.55 5.86 -20.54
C THR A 162 15.54 6.97 -20.81
N LYS A 163 16.04 8.20 -20.93
CA LYS A 163 15.22 9.37 -21.35
C LYS A 163 14.58 9.14 -22.73
N ARG A 164 15.30 8.50 -23.65
CA ARG A 164 14.79 8.18 -25.01
C ARG A 164 13.58 7.25 -24.93
N THR A 165 13.68 6.19 -24.12
CA THR A 165 12.55 5.27 -23.88
C THR A 165 11.39 6.00 -23.22
N ALA A 166 11.68 6.88 -22.24
CA ALA A 166 10.66 7.66 -21.55
C ALA A 166 9.85 8.55 -22.51
N LEU A 167 10.53 9.31 -23.36
CA LEU A 167 9.91 10.15 -24.38
C LEU A 167 9.11 9.33 -25.40
N LYS A 168 9.61 8.15 -25.80
CA LYS A 168 8.88 7.25 -26.70
C LYS A 168 7.56 6.79 -26.07
N ILE A 169 7.56 6.39 -24.80
CA ILE A 169 6.34 5.97 -24.09
C ILE A 169 5.37 7.14 -23.95
N PHE A 170 5.86 8.30 -23.50
CA PHE A 170 5.06 9.52 -23.37
C PHE A 170 4.39 9.90 -24.69
N ASN A 171 5.14 9.99 -25.77
CA ASN A 171 4.61 10.33 -27.09
C ASN A 171 3.64 9.28 -27.64
N GLY A 172 3.77 8.02 -27.23
CA GLY A 172 2.79 6.97 -27.49
C GLY A 172 1.48 7.21 -26.74
N ILE A 173 1.53 7.61 -25.46
CA ILE A 173 0.34 7.93 -24.66
C ILE A 173 -0.37 9.20 -25.18
N GLN A 174 0.38 10.18 -25.67
CA GLN A 174 -0.17 11.44 -26.20
C GLN A 174 -0.94 11.28 -27.53
N LYS A 175 -0.89 10.12 -28.18
CA LYS A 175 -1.50 9.87 -29.51
C LYS A 175 -2.47 8.69 -29.45
N PRO A 176 -3.68 8.77 -30.04
CA PRO A 176 -4.24 9.90 -30.81
C PRO A 176 -4.87 11.01 -29.96
N ILE A 177 -5.17 10.75 -28.68
CA ILE A 177 -5.81 11.70 -27.77
C ILE A 177 -4.81 12.06 -26.67
N LYS A 178 -4.58 13.37 -26.48
CA LYS A 178 -3.71 13.85 -25.40
C LYS A 178 -4.32 13.49 -24.04
N ARG A 179 -3.51 12.88 -23.19
CA ARG A 179 -3.89 12.49 -21.83
C ARG A 179 -2.79 12.91 -20.87
N PRO A 180 -3.11 13.34 -19.65
CA PRO A 180 -2.09 13.53 -18.63
C PRO A 180 -1.32 12.24 -18.37
N VAL A 181 -0.05 12.38 -18.03
CA VAL A 181 0.86 11.27 -17.74
C VAL A 181 1.29 11.34 -16.29
N ILE A 182 1.52 10.17 -15.70
CA ILE A 182 2.17 9.99 -14.41
C ILE A 182 3.55 9.35 -14.62
N ASN A 183 4.51 9.74 -13.79
CA ASN A 183 5.69 8.91 -13.56
C ASN A 183 5.88 8.57 -12.10
N LYS A 184 6.43 7.38 -11.86
CA LYS A 184 6.71 6.86 -10.52
C LYS A 184 7.91 5.91 -10.56
N PRO A 185 8.67 5.78 -9.46
CA PRO A 185 9.66 4.72 -9.30
C PRO A 185 9.03 3.33 -9.54
N ASN A 186 9.78 2.42 -10.17
CA ASN A 186 9.29 1.06 -10.44
C ASN A 186 9.06 0.23 -9.16
N LEU A 187 9.86 0.48 -8.14
CA LEU A 187 9.72 -0.06 -6.79
C LEU A 187 9.61 1.11 -5.81
N GLY A 188 8.78 0.94 -4.79
CA GLY A 188 8.50 1.96 -3.78
C GLY A 188 7.01 2.09 -3.47
N SER A 189 6.72 2.87 -2.43
CA SER A 189 5.39 3.06 -1.86
C SER A 189 5.14 4.53 -1.49
N ARG A 190 3.92 4.83 -1.02
CA ARG A 190 3.53 6.16 -0.47
C ARG A 190 3.66 7.32 -1.46
N SER A 191 3.56 7.03 -2.76
CA SER A 191 3.69 8.03 -3.83
C SER A 191 5.01 8.81 -3.81
N ARG A 192 6.06 8.26 -3.17
CA ARG A 192 7.37 8.93 -3.10
C ARG A 192 7.96 9.11 -4.49
N HIS A 193 8.52 10.30 -4.74
CA HIS A 193 9.11 10.68 -6.02
C HIS A 193 8.20 10.45 -7.24
N THR A 194 6.89 10.47 -7.02
CA THR A 194 5.87 10.41 -8.07
C THR A 194 5.55 11.83 -8.55
N MET A 195 5.27 11.99 -9.83
CA MET A 195 4.74 13.24 -10.41
C MET A 195 3.57 12.90 -11.33
N ILE A 196 2.44 13.55 -11.09
CA ILE A 196 1.20 13.42 -11.87
C ILE A 196 0.97 14.71 -12.68
N HIS A 197 -0.10 14.73 -13.49
CA HIS A 197 -0.50 15.87 -14.32
C HIS A 197 0.56 16.30 -15.35
N ILE A 198 1.36 15.34 -15.83
CA ILE A 198 2.41 15.62 -16.81
C ILE A 198 1.78 15.74 -18.19
N ASN A 199 1.76 16.95 -18.73
CA ASN A 199 1.20 17.25 -20.05
C ASN A 199 2.26 17.63 -21.11
N THR A 200 3.53 17.76 -20.71
CA THR A 200 4.62 18.18 -21.60
C THR A 200 5.86 17.29 -21.44
N GLU A 201 6.72 17.28 -22.45
CA GLU A 201 7.99 16.55 -22.42
C GLU A 201 8.94 17.10 -21.33
N GLU A 202 8.93 18.41 -21.10
CA GLU A 202 9.72 19.06 -20.04
C GLU A 202 9.25 18.58 -18.67
N GLY A 203 7.94 18.56 -18.44
CA GLY A 203 7.34 18.01 -17.22
C GLY A 203 7.71 16.55 -17.02
N LEU A 204 7.69 15.75 -18.10
CA LEU A 204 8.12 14.36 -18.06
C LEU A 204 9.57 14.24 -17.63
N MET A 205 10.48 15.07 -18.16
CA MET A 205 11.89 15.03 -17.81
C MET A 205 12.16 15.43 -16.35
N VAL A 206 11.38 16.37 -15.81
CA VAL A 206 11.45 16.75 -14.39
C VAL A 206 11.08 15.55 -13.52
N GLY A 207 9.91 14.96 -13.73
CA GLY A 207 9.46 13.81 -12.93
C GLY A 207 10.32 12.55 -13.16
N PHE A 208 10.82 12.32 -14.39
CA PHE A 208 11.70 11.19 -14.67
C PHE A 208 13.01 11.28 -13.87
N LYS A 209 13.62 12.46 -13.81
CA LYS A 209 14.80 12.70 -12.96
C LYS A 209 14.49 12.52 -11.47
N LYS A 210 13.29 12.93 -11.03
CA LYS A 210 12.81 12.76 -9.65
C LYS A 210 12.69 11.28 -9.31
N ALA A 211 11.93 10.50 -10.07
CA ALA A 211 11.75 9.06 -9.87
C ALA A 211 13.07 8.27 -9.92
N LYS A 212 14.00 8.67 -10.81
CA LYS A 212 15.34 8.06 -10.93
C LYS A 212 16.20 8.13 -9.66
N LYS A 213 15.87 9.02 -8.71
CA LYS A 213 16.57 9.08 -7.42
C LYS A 213 16.34 7.83 -6.57
N LEU A 214 15.18 7.18 -6.71
CA LEU A 214 14.83 5.98 -5.94
C LEU A 214 14.95 4.69 -6.72
N SER A 215 14.83 4.74 -8.05
CA SER A 215 14.83 3.52 -8.87
C SER A 215 15.50 3.74 -10.22
N PRO A 216 16.34 2.79 -10.69
CA PRO A 216 16.87 2.81 -12.06
C PRO A 216 15.78 2.65 -13.13
N LEU A 217 14.62 2.09 -12.80
CA LEU A 217 13.48 1.97 -13.71
C LEU A 217 12.39 2.95 -13.29
N VAL A 218 11.83 3.68 -14.25
CA VAL A 218 10.72 4.62 -14.04
C VAL A 218 9.51 4.12 -14.82
N VAL A 219 8.40 3.98 -14.14
CA VAL A 219 7.11 3.68 -14.75
C VAL A 219 6.52 4.98 -15.28
N ILE A 220 6.05 4.97 -16.53
CA ILE A 220 5.43 6.10 -17.23
C ILE A 220 4.10 5.62 -17.78
N GLU A 221 3.01 6.18 -17.31
CA GLU A 221 1.66 5.70 -17.56
C GLU A 221 0.70 6.85 -17.86
N GLU A 222 -0.40 6.56 -18.54
CA GLU A 222 -1.53 7.49 -18.55
C GLU A 222 -2.01 7.70 -17.11
N GLU A 223 -2.41 8.93 -16.80
CA GLU A 223 -3.04 9.23 -15.54
C GLU A 223 -4.49 8.71 -15.57
N LEU A 224 -4.80 7.78 -14.66
CA LEU A 224 -6.15 7.27 -14.49
C LEU A 224 -7.06 8.33 -13.85
N ARG A 225 -8.36 8.24 -14.13
CA ARG A 225 -9.37 9.19 -13.63
C ARG A 225 -10.24 8.54 -12.56
N GLY A 226 -10.46 9.27 -11.47
CA GLY A 226 -11.36 8.88 -10.40
C GLY A 226 -10.69 8.88 -9.03
N TYR A 227 -11.25 8.13 -8.11
CA TYR A 227 -10.74 8.01 -6.75
C TYR A 227 -9.84 6.79 -6.59
N LEU A 228 -8.90 6.87 -5.66
CA LEU A 228 -8.04 5.75 -5.30
C LEU A 228 -8.76 4.82 -4.33
N PHE A 229 -8.83 3.54 -4.65
CA PHE A 229 -9.36 2.50 -3.78
C PHE A 229 -8.29 1.45 -3.47
N ARG A 230 -8.41 0.84 -2.29
CA ARG A 230 -7.67 -0.36 -1.91
C ARG A 230 -8.63 -1.50 -1.62
N GLY A 231 -8.59 -2.51 -2.47
CA GLY A 231 -9.19 -3.82 -2.18
C GLY A 231 -8.21 -4.69 -1.43
N THR A 232 -8.64 -5.37 -0.38
CA THR A 232 -7.81 -6.37 0.31
C THR A 232 -8.40 -7.76 0.13
N LEU A 233 -7.55 -8.69 -0.32
CA LEU A 233 -7.88 -10.08 -0.59
C LEU A 233 -7.23 -10.97 0.48
N ILE A 234 -8.02 -11.85 1.09
CA ILE A 234 -7.56 -12.89 2.02
C ILE A 234 -8.01 -14.24 1.46
N GLY A 235 -7.07 -15.16 1.23
CA GLY A 235 -7.36 -16.46 0.63
C GLY A 235 -8.00 -16.33 -0.77
N GLY A 236 -7.65 -15.29 -1.52
CA GLY A 236 -8.25 -14.99 -2.83
C GLY A 236 -9.66 -14.39 -2.79
N LYS A 237 -10.21 -14.11 -1.60
CA LYS A 237 -11.54 -13.49 -1.43
C LYS A 237 -11.44 -12.05 -0.99
N LEU A 238 -12.29 -11.20 -1.59
CA LEU A 238 -12.34 -9.78 -1.25
C LEU A 238 -12.99 -9.60 0.12
N VAL A 239 -12.22 -9.07 1.07
CA VAL A 239 -12.66 -8.88 2.46
C VAL A 239 -12.89 -7.42 2.82
N GLY A 240 -12.35 -6.49 2.05
CA GLY A 240 -12.40 -5.06 2.34
C GLY A 240 -12.15 -4.22 1.09
N VAL A 241 -12.82 -3.08 0.95
CA VAL A 241 -12.59 -2.08 -0.09
C VAL A 241 -12.68 -0.70 0.50
N VAL A 242 -11.56 -0.01 0.60
CA VAL A 242 -11.50 1.32 1.20
C VAL A 242 -11.18 2.37 0.14
N LYS A 243 -12.00 3.43 0.05
CA LYS A 243 -11.68 4.65 -0.68
C LYS A 243 -10.64 5.43 0.10
N ARG A 244 -9.60 5.91 -0.57
CA ARG A 244 -8.51 6.69 0.02
C ARG A 244 -8.59 8.11 -0.51
N ASP A 245 -9.07 9.00 0.34
CA ASP A 245 -9.33 10.38 0.00
C ASP A 245 -8.07 11.24 0.22
N GLN A 246 -7.89 12.23 -0.64
CA GLN A 246 -6.91 13.29 -0.43
C GLN A 246 -7.34 14.13 0.79
N PRO A 247 -6.44 14.90 1.42
CA PRO A 247 -6.89 15.94 2.33
C PRO A 247 -7.76 16.92 1.53
N GLU A 248 -9.04 16.99 1.86
CA GLU A 248 -10.02 17.70 1.06
C GLU A 248 -11.09 18.34 1.93
N VAL A 249 -11.70 19.39 1.39
CA VAL A 249 -12.93 20.00 1.90
C VAL A 249 -13.92 20.19 0.77
N LYS A 250 -15.20 20.22 1.12
CA LYS A 250 -16.29 20.38 0.17
C LYS A 250 -16.90 21.78 0.34
N GLY A 251 -16.91 22.55 -0.74
CA GLY A 251 -17.56 23.85 -0.80
C GLY A 251 -19.04 23.74 -0.45
N ASP A 252 -19.53 24.73 0.27
CA ASP A 252 -20.95 24.90 0.58
C ASP A 252 -21.57 26.12 -0.11
N GLY A 253 -20.75 26.92 -0.80
CA GLY A 253 -21.15 28.17 -1.46
C GLY A 253 -21.35 29.35 -0.52
N VAL A 254 -20.96 29.24 0.76
CA VAL A 254 -21.17 30.26 1.79
C VAL A 254 -19.87 30.63 2.49
N HIS A 255 -19.09 29.64 2.93
CA HIS A 255 -17.88 29.86 3.71
C HIS A 255 -16.63 29.86 2.82
N THR A 256 -15.62 30.62 3.27
CA THR A 256 -14.29 30.62 2.65
C THR A 256 -13.63 29.25 2.76
N LEU A 257 -12.68 28.96 1.88
CA LEU A 257 -11.90 27.73 1.93
C LEU A 257 -11.16 27.56 3.27
N HIS A 258 -10.70 28.66 3.86
CA HIS A 258 -10.06 28.66 5.18
C HIS A 258 -11.04 28.25 6.29
N GLU A 259 -12.24 28.83 6.33
CA GLU A 259 -13.25 28.47 7.33
C GLU A 259 -13.70 27.01 7.20
N LEU A 260 -13.87 26.52 5.96
CA LEU A 260 -14.20 25.12 5.69
C LEU A 260 -13.10 24.17 6.17
N LEU A 261 -11.83 24.56 5.99
CA LEU A 261 -10.67 23.82 6.48
C LEU A 261 -10.62 23.78 8.01
N ASP A 262 -10.83 24.91 8.66
CA ASP A 262 -10.85 25.00 10.12
C ASP A 262 -11.96 24.12 10.70
N GLU A 263 -13.14 24.13 10.09
CA GLU A 263 -14.24 23.27 10.51
C GLU A 263 -13.92 21.79 10.30
N GLU A 264 -13.35 21.42 9.15
CA GLU A 264 -12.92 20.04 8.89
C GLU A 264 -11.84 19.58 9.88
N ASN A 265 -10.93 20.45 10.29
CA ASN A 265 -9.88 20.18 11.27
C ASN A 265 -10.36 20.08 12.73
N LYS A 266 -11.57 20.56 13.04
CA LYS A 266 -12.20 20.40 14.37
C LYS A 266 -12.79 19.01 14.59
N ARG A 267 -12.88 18.16 13.56
CA ARG A 267 -13.32 16.76 13.70
C ARG A 267 -12.55 16.06 14.82
N PRO A 268 -13.22 15.44 15.80
CA PRO A 268 -12.55 14.74 16.89
C PRO A 268 -11.57 13.66 16.40
N GLU A 269 -11.89 13.00 15.29
CA GLU A 269 -11.07 11.95 14.68
C GLU A 269 -9.68 12.46 14.25
N ARG A 270 -9.57 13.75 13.89
CA ARG A 270 -8.32 14.41 13.48
C ARG A 270 -7.43 14.85 14.64
N GLY A 271 -7.97 14.82 15.87
CA GLY A 271 -7.20 14.98 17.11
C GLY A 271 -6.60 13.67 17.62
N GLY A 272 -6.95 12.55 16.99
CA GLY A 272 -6.46 11.22 17.36
C GLY A 272 -5.15 10.82 16.66
N PRO A 273 -4.64 9.61 16.93
CA PRO A 273 -3.35 9.17 16.41
C PRO A 273 -3.44 8.50 15.02
N ILE A 274 -4.65 8.42 14.45
CA ILE A 274 -4.91 7.80 13.14
C ILE A 274 -5.01 8.87 12.06
N PHE A 275 -6.00 9.76 12.17
CA PHE A 275 -6.22 10.85 11.22
C PHE A 275 -5.60 12.12 11.77
N HIS A 276 -4.94 12.87 10.90
CA HIS A 276 -4.25 14.10 11.29
C HIS A 276 -4.99 15.31 10.71
N GLN A 277 -4.74 16.48 11.28
CA GLN A 277 -5.20 17.73 10.71
C GLN A 277 -4.56 17.96 9.33
N ILE A 278 -5.33 18.61 8.46
CA ILE A 278 -4.87 19.13 7.18
C ILE A 278 -4.10 20.41 7.46
N SER A 279 -2.82 20.45 7.10
CA SER A 279 -1.98 21.63 7.27
C SER A 279 -1.79 22.40 5.96
N ILE A 280 -1.77 23.74 6.05
CA ILE A 280 -1.39 24.60 4.93
C ILE A 280 0.13 24.73 4.90
N ASP A 281 0.77 23.76 4.26
CA ASP A 281 2.19 23.80 3.97
C ASP A 281 2.46 24.23 2.52
N LYS A 282 3.72 24.23 2.10
CA LYS A 282 4.09 24.56 0.71
C LYS A 282 3.45 23.62 -0.32
N GLU A 283 3.28 22.33 -0.01
CA GLU A 283 2.63 21.37 -0.93
C GLU A 283 1.14 21.71 -1.09
N ALA A 284 0.46 22.06 0.00
CA ALA A 284 -0.91 22.54 -0.03
C ALA A 284 -1.06 23.81 -0.87
N LEU A 285 -0.20 24.81 -0.69
CA LEU A 285 -0.24 26.03 -1.51
C LEU A 285 0.01 25.77 -3.01
N GLU A 286 0.92 24.85 -3.34
CA GLU A 286 1.16 24.44 -4.73
C GLU A 286 -0.07 23.73 -5.33
N GLU A 287 -0.75 22.91 -4.54
CA GLU A 287 -1.97 22.19 -4.94
C GLU A 287 -3.17 23.13 -5.11
N LEU A 288 -3.37 24.09 -4.21
CA LEU A 288 -4.39 25.14 -4.35
C LEU A 288 -4.14 26.01 -5.60
N LYS A 289 -2.87 26.38 -5.84
CA LYS A 289 -2.47 27.12 -7.05
C LYS A 289 -2.79 26.34 -8.32
N ARG A 290 -2.59 25.01 -8.31
CA ARG A 290 -2.94 24.12 -9.45
C ARG A 290 -4.44 24.14 -9.73
N GLN A 291 -5.25 24.15 -8.67
CA GLN A 291 -6.71 24.23 -8.74
C GLN A 291 -7.24 25.66 -8.97
N LYS A 292 -6.35 26.66 -9.07
CA LYS A 292 -6.67 28.08 -9.26
C LYS A 292 -7.66 28.60 -8.22
N ILE A 293 -7.42 28.26 -6.95
CA ILE A 293 -8.22 28.70 -5.81
C ILE A 293 -7.29 29.15 -4.67
N ASN A 294 -7.72 30.14 -3.91
CA ASN A 294 -7.03 30.67 -2.74
C ASN A 294 -7.85 30.41 -1.46
N LEU A 295 -7.23 30.61 -0.29
CA LEU A 295 -7.88 30.35 1.01
C LEU A 295 -9.09 31.25 1.30
N GLU A 296 -9.10 32.47 0.73
CA GLU A 296 -10.19 33.45 0.91
C GLU A 296 -11.33 33.26 -0.10
N ASP A 297 -11.18 32.36 -1.07
CA ASP A 297 -12.24 32.10 -2.04
C ASP A 297 -13.35 31.27 -1.39
N ILE A 298 -14.61 31.53 -1.77
CA ILE A 298 -15.78 30.73 -1.38
C ILE A 298 -16.01 29.65 -2.44
N PRO A 299 -15.71 28.37 -2.18
CA PRO A 299 -15.89 27.32 -3.18
C PRO A 299 -17.37 27.03 -3.40
N GLU A 300 -17.77 26.87 -4.66
CA GLU A 300 -19.15 26.52 -5.03
C GLU A 300 -19.66 25.29 -4.29
N LYS A 301 -20.97 25.27 -3.99
CA LYS A 301 -21.60 24.15 -3.30
C LYS A 301 -21.35 22.83 -4.04
N GLY A 302 -20.69 21.90 -3.36
CA GLY A 302 -20.37 20.58 -3.89
C GLY A 302 -18.99 20.47 -4.53
N ARG A 303 -18.30 21.59 -4.80
CA ARG A 303 -16.92 21.57 -5.32
C ARG A 303 -15.99 20.99 -4.26
N THR A 304 -15.25 19.95 -4.62
CA THR A 304 -14.20 19.39 -3.74
C THR A 304 -12.90 20.14 -4.01
N VAL A 305 -12.24 20.59 -2.95
CA VAL A 305 -10.94 21.27 -3.00
C VAL A 305 -9.95 20.44 -2.20
N THR A 306 -8.83 20.07 -2.82
CA THR A 306 -7.82 19.20 -2.18
C THR A 306 -6.57 19.98 -1.80
N PHE A 307 -5.84 19.52 -0.78
CA PHE A 307 -4.64 20.17 -0.22
C PHE A 307 -3.36 19.34 -0.44
N SER A 308 -3.44 18.18 -1.06
CA SER A 308 -2.29 17.38 -1.47
C SER A 308 -2.73 16.38 -2.52
N GLN A 309 -1.79 15.98 -3.38
CA GLN A 309 -1.99 14.89 -4.33
C GLN A 309 -1.92 13.52 -3.64
N LYS A 310 -1.36 13.46 -2.42
CA LYS A 310 -1.20 12.24 -1.63
C LYS A 310 -2.47 11.94 -0.84
N THR A 311 -2.74 10.66 -0.64
CA THR A 311 -3.86 10.13 0.16
C THR A 311 -3.40 9.58 1.51
N SER A 312 -2.32 10.15 2.07
CA SER A 312 -1.75 9.68 3.33
C SER A 312 -2.50 10.31 4.51
N ARG A 313 -2.80 9.52 5.55
CA ARG A 313 -3.37 10.06 6.80
C ARG A 313 -2.50 11.14 7.43
N SER A 314 -1.19 11.07 7.24
CA SER A 314 -0.21 12.04 7.77
C SER A 314 -0.31 13.43 7.15
N CYS A 315 -0.85 13.56 5.94
CA CYS A 315 -1.11 14.86 5.30
C CYS A 315 -2.59 15.26 5.42
N GLY A 316 -3.35 14.60 6.29
CA GLY A 316 -4.77 14.86 6.50
C GLY A 316 -5.71 14.12 5.54
N GLY A 317 -5.20 13.19 4.73
CA GLY A 317 -6.03 12.28 3.93
C GLY A 317 -6.90 11.38 4.82
N THR A 318 -8.06 10.98 4.29
CA THR A 318 -9.03 10.15 5.03
C THR A 318 -9.30 8.85 4.30
N THR A 319 -10.06 7.97 4.95
CA THR A 319 -10.42 6.67 4.38
C THR A 319 -11.90 6.38 4.62
N THR A 320 -12.60 5.93 3.58
CA THR A 320 -14.02 5.57 3.63
C THR A 320 -14.18 4.10 3.27
N GLU A 321 -14.76 3.30 4.17
CA GLU A 321 -15.02 1.89 3.90
C GLU A 321 -16.26 1.72 3.02
N VAL A 322 -16.07 1.07 1.86
CA VAL A 322 -17.08 0.97 0.79
C VAL A 322 -17.31 -0.48 0.33
N THR A 323 -16.88 -1.47 1.12
CA THR A 323 -17.06 -2.91 0.79
C THR A 323 -18.50 -3.26 0.43
N ASP A 324 -19.48 -2.70 1.14
CA ASP A 324 -20.88 -3.09 0.97
C ASP A 324 -21.52 -2.51 -0.31
N ILE A 325 -20.89 -1.51 -0.94
CA ILE A 325 -21.44 -0.81 -2.11
C ILE A 325 -20.64 -1.07 -3.40
N ILE A 326 -19.55 -1.84 -3.35
CA ILE A 326 -18.76 -2.15 -4.55
C ILE A 326 -19.60 -2.91 -5.58
N HIS A 327 -19.49 -2.50 -6.84
CA HIS A 327 -20.13 -3.20 -7.94
C HIS A 327 -19.66 -4.67 -8.04
N PRO A 328 -20.56 -5.66 -8.27
CA PRO A 328 -20.19 -7.07 -8.36
C PRO A 328 -19.08 -7.37 -9.39
N GLU A 329 -19.05 -6.69 -10.53
CA GLU A 329 -18.00 -6.90 -11.54
C GLU A 329 -16.62 -6.36 -11.12
N ASN A 330 -16.58 -5.35 -10.26
CA ASN A 330 -15.33 -4.85 -9.67
C ASN A 330 -14.81 -5.87 -8.65
N LYS A 331 -15.70 -6.43 -7.83
CA LYS A 331 -15.36 -7.53 -6.92
C LYS A 331 -14.84 -8.75 -7.67
N GLU A 332 -15.52 -9.15 -8.75
CA GLU A 332 -15.09 -10.28 -9.59
C GLU A 332 -13.70 -10.05 -10.19
N MET A 333 -13.42 -8.83 -10.69
CA MET A 333 -12.10 -8.45 -11.19
C MET A 333 -11.02 -8.59 -10.10
N LEU A 334 -11.27 -8.10 -8.89
CA LEU A 334 -10.33 -8.21 -7.77
C LEU A 334 -10.12 -9.68 -7.32
N GLU A 335 -11.17 -10.49 -7.25
CA GLU A 335 -11.03 -11.92 -6.92
C GLU A 335 -10.27 -12.70 -8.02
N LYS A 336 -10.45 -12.35 -9.30
CA LYS A 336 -9.64 -12.90 -10.40
C LYS A 336 -8.16 -12.55 -10.26
N VAL A 337 -7.84 -11.31 -9.83
CA VAL A 337 -6.46 -10.93 -9.49
C VAL A 337 -5.92 -11.81 -8.37
N GLY A 338 -6.69 -12.04 -7.30
CA GLY A 338 -6.30 -12.95 -6.22
C GLY A 338 -6.02 -14.37 -6.71
N ALA A 339 -6.89 -14.91 -7.56
CA ALA A 339 -6.73 -16.23 -8.16
C ALA A 339 -5.51 -16.33 -9.09
N PHE A 340 -5.18 -15.26 -9.82
CA PHE A 340 -4.00 -15.20 -10.67
C PHE A 340 -2.69 -15.17 -9.86
N LEU A 341 -2.66 -14.34 -8.81
CA LEU A 341 -1.48 -14.20 -7.95
C LEU A 341 -1.24 -15.45 -7.10
N LYS A 342 -2.31 -16.15 -6.71
CA LYS A 342 -2.27 -17.34 -5.81
C LYS A 342 -1.56 -17.05 -4.49
N ASP A 343 -1.62 -15.81 -4.02
CA ASP A 343 -1.11 -15.40 -2.72
C ASP A 343 -2.27 -15.27 -1.73
N PRO A 344 -2.12 -15.77 -0.49
CA PRO A 344 -3.16 -15.70 0.52
C PRO A 344 -3.43 -14.28 1.05
N LEU A 345 -2.55 -13.31 0.81
CA LEU A 345 -2.69 -11.94 1.31
C LEU A 345 -2.24 -10.94 0.26
N VAL A 346 -3.18 -10.16 -0.29
CA VAL A 346 -2.87 -9.15 -1.31
C VAL A 346 -3.69 -7.89 -1.07
N GLY A 347 -3.04 -6.73 -1.09
CA GLY A 347 -3.72 -5.45 -1.32
C GLY A 347 -3.63 -5.04 -2.78
N VAL A 348 -4.74 -4.64 -3.38
CA VAL A 348 -4.84 -4.20 -4.77
C VAL A 348 -5.29 -2.74 -4.79
N ASP A 349 -4.45 -1.87 -5.32
CA ASP A 349 -4.81 -0.47 -5.56
C ASP A 349 -5.37 -0.31 -6.95
N PHE A 350 -6.50 0.38 -7.05
CA PHE A 350 -7.12 0.69 -8.33
C PHE A 350 -7.74 2.08 -8.29
N ILE A 351 -7.84 2.72 -9.45
CA ILE A 351 -8.56 3.98 -9.64
C ILE A 351 -9.80 3.71 -10.49
N ILE A 352 -10.92 4.26 -10.05
CA ILE A 352 -12.20 4.28 -10.77
C ILE A 352 -13.00 5.51 -10.32
N GLU A 353 -13.82 6.08 -11.20
CA GLU A 353 -14.62 7.28 -10.89
C GLU A 353 -15.75 6.96 -9.91
N ASP A 354 -16.46 5.85 -10.15
CA ASP A 354 -17.53 5.36 -9.27
C ASP A 354 -17.39 3.85 -9.02
N VAL A 355 -17.07 3.48 -7.78
CA VAL A 355 -16.89 2.07 -7.39
C VAL A 355 -18.19 1.25 -7.43
N THR A 356 -19.34 1.94 -7.47
CA THR A 356 -20.68 1.33 -7.55
C THR A 356 -21.07 0.97 -8.99
N LYS A 357 -20.29 1.41 -9.98
CA LYS A 357 -20.43 1.06 -11.40
C LYS A 357 -19.40 0.04 -11.84
N SER A 358 -19.67 -0.63 -12.96
CA SER A 358 -18.72 -1.57 -13.53
C SER A 358 -17.48 -0.86 -14.09
N TRP A 359 -16.30 -1.39 -13.76
CA TRP A 359 -15.03 -0.99 -14.38
C TRP A 359 -15.02 -1.17 -15.91
N LYS A 360 -15.90 -2.00 -16.47
CA LYS A 360 -16.02 -2.20 -17.93
C LYS A 360 -16.69 -1.02 -18.63
N GLU A 361 -17.51 -0.25 -17.91
CA GLU A 361 -18.25 0.91 -18.42
C GLU A 361 -17.48 2.22 -18.19
N GLU A 362 -16.58 2.22 -17.20
CA GLU A 362 -15.75 3.35 -16.82
C GLU A 362 -14.53 3.52 -17.75
N ARG A 363 -14.21 4.76 -18.09
CA ARG A 363 -13.05 5.08 -18.94
C ARG A 363 -11.87 5.52 -18.06
N HIS A 364 -10.66 5.14 -18.47
CA HIS A 364 -9.41 5.51 -17.77
C HIS A 364 -9.38 5.07 -16.31
N CYS A 365 -9.93 3.88 -16.03
CA CYS A 365 -9.85 3.22 -14.73
C CYS A 365 -8.89 2.02 -14.81
N GLY A 366 -8.47 1.49 -13.66
CA GLY A 366 -7.66 0.28 -13.62
C GLY A 366 -6.82 0.11 -12.37
N ILE A 367 -6.14 -1.04 -12.30
CA ILE A 367 -5.22 -1.43 -11.24
C ILE A 367 -3.89 -0.68 -11.40
N ILE A 368 -3.36 -0.18 -10.29
CA ILE A 368 -2.15 0.64 -10.22
C ILE A 368 -0.98 -0.15 -9.64
N GLU A 369 -1.22 -0.88 -8.56
CA GLU A 369 -0.22 -1.68 -7.86
C GLU A 369 -0.87 -2.81 -7.07
N CYS A 370 -0.11 -3.88 -6.86
CA CYS A 370 -0.39 -4.88 -5.85
C CYS A 370 0.62 -4.71 -4.71
N ASN A 371 0.21 -5.11 -3.51
CA ASN A 371 1.00 -5.02 -2.29
C ASN A 371 0.94 -6.38 -1.58
N SER A 372 2.09 -7.04 -1.48
CA SER A 372 2.26 -8.29 -0.75
C SER A 372 2.06 -8.12 0.76
N LEU A 373 2.45 -6.97 1.32
CA LEU A 373 2.28 -6.65 2.74
C LEU A 373 1.33 -5.45 2.92
N PRO A 374 0.02 -5.64 2.67
CA PRO A 374 -0.93 -4.53 2.68
C PRO A 374 -1.11 -3.93 4.08
N PHE A 375 -1.42 -2.64 4.11
CA PHE A 375 -1.87 -1.93 5.31
C PHE A 375 -3.31 -2.31 5.64
N ILE A 376 -3.51 -3.44 6.32
CA ILE A 376 -4.87 -3.93 6.67
C ILE A 376 -5.59 -2.97 7.63
N ASP A 377 -4.84 -2.16 8.38
CA ASP A 377 -5.36 -1.13 9.29
C ASP A 377 -6.17 -0.03 8.57
N LEU A 378 -6.04 0.08 7.24
CA LEU A 378 -6.89 0.95 6.43
C LEU A 378 -8.37 0.57 6.50
N HIS A 379 -8.68 -0.70 6.79
CA HIS A 379 -10.06 -1.18 6.91
C HIS A 379 -10.58 -1.18 8.35
N HIS A 380 -9.69 -1.18 9.35
CA HIS A 380 -10.05 -1.16 10.77
C HIS A 380 -10.31 0.25 11.29
N TYR A 381 -9.50 1.22 10.84
CA TYR A 381 -9.59 2.60 11.29
C TYR A 381 -10.01 3.49 10.13
N VAL A 382 -11.31 3.66 9.96
CA VAL A 382 -11.89 4.45 8.86
C VAL A 382 -12.53 5.72 9.39
N MET A 383 -12.48 6.79 8.59
CA MET A 383 -13.13 8.06 8.92
C MET A 383 -14.64 7.91 8.71
N PHE A 384 -15.02 7.19 7.66
CA PHE A 384 -16.41 7.00 7.27
C PHE A 384 -16.67 5.54 6.88
N GLY A 385 -17.93 5.11 7.01
CA GLY A 385 -18.36 3.75 6.70
C GLY A 385 -18.12 2.77 7.84
N LYS A 386 -18.46 1.50 7.59
CA LYS A 386 -18.38 0.44 8.60
C LYS A 386 -17.03 -0.27 8.52
N PRO A 387 -16.20 -0.26 9.59
CA PRO A 387 -14.92 -0.96 9.59
C PRO A 387 -15.05 -2.45 9.27
N GLN A 388 -14.03 -3.02 8.61
CA GLN A 388 -13.93 -4.44 8.29
C GLN A 388 -12.81 -5.10 9.09
N ASN A 389 -13.12 -6.21 9.78
CA ASN A 389 -12.12 -6.97 10.55
C ASN A 389 -11.26 -7.85 9.64
N VAL A 390 -10.39 -7.22 8.84
CA VAL A 390 -9.46 -7.92 7.93
C VAL A 390 -8.43 -8.75 8.71
N ALA A 391 -8.06 -8.32 9.92
CA ALA A 391 -7.13 -9.07 10.78
C ALA A 391 -7.73 -10.42 11.18
N GLY A 392 -9.01 -10.43 11.56
CA GLY A 392 -9.72 -11.64 11.92
C GLY A 392 -9.85 -12.60 10.74
N ARG A 393 -10.14 -12.08 9.54
CA ARG A 393 -10.15 -12.89 8.31
C ARG A 393 -8.80 -13.54 8.03
N LEU A 394 -7.70 -12.83 8.29
CA LEU A 394 -6.36 -13.39 8.13
C LEU A 394 -6.08 -14.46 9.19
N TRP A 395 -6.44 -14.24 10.46
CA TRP A 395 -6.34 -15.24 11.52
C TRP A 395 -7.15 -16.50 11.22
N ASP A 396 -8.38 -16.36 10.71
CA ASP A 396 -9.21 -17.49 10.27
C ASP A 396 -8.50 -18.35 9.22
N LEU A 397 -7.66 -17.74 8.38
CA LEU A 397 -6.93 -18.43 7.33
C LEU A 397 -5.64 -19.09 7.83
N VAL A 398 -4.87 -18.40 8.68
CA VAL A 398 -3.55 -18.88 9.13
C VAL A 398 -3.62 -19.80 10.35
N LEU A 399 -4.68 -19.65 11.16
CA LEU A 399 -4.90 -20.43 12.37
C LEU A 399 -6.41 -20.70 12.54
N PRO A 400 -7.02 -21.55 11.70
CA PRO A 400 -8.47 -21.81 11.71
C PRO A 400 -9.00 -22.30 13.07
N GLU A 401 -8.16 -22.97 13.87
CA GLU A 401 -8.50 -23.51 15.18
C GLU A 401 -8.70 -22.44 16.26
N SER A 402 -8.28 -21.19 15.97
CA SER A 402 -8.47 -20.01 16.83
C SER A 402 -9.76 -19.25 16.54
N LYS A 403 -10.54 -19.70 15.56
CA LYS A 403 -11.76 -19.04 15.15
C LYS A 403 -12.78 -19.10 16.29
N SER A 404 -13.19 -17.92 16.77
CA SER A 404 -14.23 -17.74 17.79
C SER A 404 -15.64 -17.90 17.24
#